data_AF-A0A968XK54-F1
#
_entry.id   AF-A0A968XK54-F1
#
_cell.length_a   1.000
_cell.length_b   1.000
_cell.length_c   1.000
_cell.angle_alpha   90.00
_cell.angle_beta   90.00
_cell.angle_gamma   90.00
#
_symmetry.space_group_name_H-M   'P 1'
#
loop_
_entity.id
_entity.type
_entity.pdbx_description
1 polymer ?
#
loop_
_entity_poly.entity_id
_entity_poly.type
_entity_poly.pdbx_seq_one_letter_code
_entity_poly.pdbx_strand_id
1 'polypeptide(L)'
;MFNFSKISFLTKIDNNPAKQIELILTSGYEQYLQETYENAEARLEDIRQLALYASRYETTESFLSELALISTERFKEPTALVAEDVVEGGEEDELLTLSSVHQAKGAEWKAVFIIWAAEGKFPSPKALRDMDSEDEERRLWYVSLTRAKDELYITYPLMTVDYSRQTVLQKPSRFVMECPPVLFELWSLEEETPKFDAPVYLENEPKDYLN
;
A
#
# COMPACT_ATOMS: atom_id res chain seq x y z
N MET A 1 -8.51 -13.34 29.37
CA MET A 1 -8.49 -14.80 29.11
C MET A 1 -9.09 -15.05 27.73
N PHE A 2 -8.30 -15.52 26.76
CA PHE A 2 -8.76 -15.78 25.40
C PHE A 2 -9.92 -16.76 25.40
N ASN A 3 -11.07 -16.34 24.85
CA ASN A 3 -12.24 -17.20 24.80
C ASN A 3 -12.25 -18.03 23.50
N PHE A 4 -11.53 -19.14 23.52
CA PHE A 4 -11.45 -20.10 22.40
C PHE A 4 -12.81 -20.70 22.00
N SER A 5 -13.86 -20.60 22.83
CA SER A 5 -15.19 -21.10 22.44
C SER A 5 -15.80 -20.33 21.27
N LYS A 6 -15.45 -19.04 21.09
CA LYS A 6 -15.83 -18.24 19.91
C LYS A 6 -15.15 -18.71 18.62
N ILE A 7 -14.00 -19.40 18.72
CA ILE A 7 -13.23 -19.88 17.55
C ILE A 7 -13.93 -21.04 16.85
N SER A 8 -14.65 -21.89 17.59
CA SER A 8 -15.43 -22.99 16.99
C SER A 8 -16.60 -22.51 16.11
N PHE A 9 -17.03 -21.26 16.26
CA PHE A 9 -18.04 -20.63 15.40
C PHE A 9 -17.42 -20.05 14.11
N LEU A 10 -16.10 -19.85 14.07
CA LEU A 10 -15.37 -19.26 12.93
C LEU A 10 -15.27 -20.19 11.73
N THR A 11 -15.33 -21.50 11.93
CA THR A 11 -15.30 -22.50 10.85
C THR A 11 -16.57 -22.52 10.01
N LYS A 12 -17.63 -21.80 10.42
CA LYS A 12 -18.87 -21.61 9.65
C LYS A 12 -18.93 -20.28 8.90
N ILE A 13 -17.91 -19.45 9.01
CA ILE A 13 -17.92 -18.11 8.43
C ILE A 13 -17.27 -18.16 7.04
N ASP A 14 -17.93 -17.46 6.13
CA ASP A 14 -17.47 -16.97 4.82
C ASP A 14 -16.00 -17.30 4.53
N ASN A 15 -15.72 -18.02 3.45
CA ASN A 15 -14.37 -18.47 3.05
C ASN A 15 -13.40 -17.30 2.71
N ASN A 16 -13.83 -16.06 2.96
CA ASN A 16 -13.10 -14.84 2.72
C ASN A 16 -12.02 -14.60 3.81
N PRO A 17 -10.73 -14.63 3.45
CA PRO A 17 -9.63 -14.55 4.41
C PRO A 17 -9.56 -13.19 5.13
N ALA A 18 -9.91 -12.08 4.47
CA ALA A 18 -9.91 -10.77 5.11
C ALA A 18 -10.90 -10.70 6.29
N LYS A 19 -12.13 -11.19 6.09
CA LYS A 19 -13.15 -11.26 7.15
C LYS A 19 -12.70 -12.15 8.31
N GLN A 20 -12.01 -13.25 8.02
CA GLN A 20 -11.48 -14.15 9.04
C GLN A 20 -10.40 -13.45 9.89
N ILE A 21 -9.47 -12.72 9.26
CA ILE A 21 -8.43 -11.95 9.97
C ILE A 21 -9.06 -10.86 10.86
N GLU A 22 -9.98 -10.07 10.30
CA GLU A 22 -10.70 -9.02 11.05
C GLU A 22 -11.46 -9.59 12.25
N LEU A 23 -12.05 -10.77 12.09
CA LEU A 23 -12.77 -11.44 13.16
C LEU A 23 -11.84 -11.95 14.26
N ILE A 24 -10.66 -12.48 13.92
CA ILE A 24 -9.64 -12.86 14.91
C ILE A 24 -9.21 -11.63 15.71
N LEU A 25 -8.92 -10.50 15.03
CA LEU A 25 -8.56 -9.24 15.69
C LEU A 25 -9.62 -8.82 16.71
N THR A 26 -10.88 -8.71 16.28
CA THR A 26 -12.01 -8.27 17.12
C THR A 26 -12.44 -9.30 18.17
N SER A 27 -12.05 -10.57 18.03
CA SER A 27 -12.35 -11.63 19.00
C SER A 27 -11.50 -11.59 20.27
N GLY A 28 -10.52 -10.67 20.34
CA GLY A 28 -9.68 -10.46 21.51
C GLY A 28 -8.18 -10.45 21.22
N TYR A 29 -7.77 -10.71 19.97
CA TYR A 29 -6.35 -10.64 19.61
C TYR A 29 -5.80 -9.21 19.67
N GLU A 30 -6.64 -8.20 19.39
CA GLU A 30 -6.26 -6.80 19.56
C GLU A 30 -5.92 -6.45 21.01
N GLN A 31 -6.78 -6.82 21.95
CA GLN A 31 -6.52 -6.63 23.38
C GLN A 31 -5.25 -7.36 23.82
N TYR A 32 -5.05 -8.60 23.36
CA TYR A 32 -3.83 -9.35 23.65
C TYR A 32 -2.57 -8.66 23.17
N LEU A 33 -2.59 -8.10 21.95
CA LEU A 33 -1.44 -7.36 21.43
C LEU A 33 -1.12 -6.16 22.31
N GLN A 34 -2.15 -5.40 22.70
CA GLN A 34 -2.02 -4.23 23.57
C GLN A 34 -1.50 -4.57 24.98
N GLU A 35 -1.91 -5.70 25.54
CA GLU A 35 -1.47 -6.15 26.87
C GLU A 35 -0.06 -6.77 26.86
N THR A 36 0.38 -7.32 25.73
CA THR A 36 1.61 -8.15 25.66
C THR A 36 2.80 -7.41 25.07
N TYR A 37 2.59 -6.46 24.16
CA TYR A 37 3.66 -5.85 23.37
C TYR A 37 3.67 -4.34 23.46
N GLU A 38 4.83 -3.74 23.73
CA GLU A 38 5.01 -2.29 23.71
C GLU A 38 4.76 -1.69 22.31
N ASN A 39 5.04 -2.46 21.25
CA ASN A 39 4.81 -2.06 19.86
C ASN A 39 3.46 -2.55 19.29
N ALA A 40 2.45 -2.77 20.14
CA ALA A 40 1.14 -3.29 19.75
C ALA A 40 0.52 -2.57 18.55
N GLU A 41 0.60 -1.23 18.51
CA GLU A 41 0.00 -0.44 17.42
C GLU A 41 0.64 -0.74 16.06
N ALA A 42 1.96 -0.93 16.00
CA ALA A 42 2.63 -1.30 14.76
C ALA A 42 2.22 -2.70 14.29
N ARG A 43 2.10 -3.66 15.23
CA ARG A 43 1.65 -5.02 14.91
C ARG A 43 0.21 -5.06 14.44
N LEU A 44 -0.66 -4.26 15.05
CA LEU A 44 -2.06 -4.11 14.62
C LEU A 44 -2.13 -3.57 13.19
N GLU A 45 -1.31 -2.56 12.88
CA GLU A 45 -1.20 -2.00 11.54
C GLU A 45 -0.80 -3.08 10.50
N ASP A 46 0.23 -3.87 10.80
CA ASP A 46 0.68 -4.96 9.92
C ASP A 46 -0.44 -5.98 9.65
N ILE A 47 -1.19 -6.38 10.68
CA ILE A 47 -2.29 -7.36 10.52
C ILE A 47 -3.46 -6.74 9.76
N ARG A 48 -3.77 -5.45 9.97
CA ARG A 48 -4.81 -4.77 9.20
C ARG A 48 -4.42 -4.62 7.73
N GLN A 49 -3.15 -4.35 7.43
CA GLN A 49 -2.63 -4.37 6.06
C GLN A 49 -2.71 -5.78 5.44
N LEU A 50 -2.42 -6.83 6.23
CA LEU A 50 -2.62 -8.21 5.79
C LEU A 50 -4.09 -8.50 5.47
N ALA A 51 -5.03 -8.03 6.28
CA ALA A 51 -6.46 -8.16 6.01
C ALA A 51 -6.88 -7.42 4.72
N LEU A 52 -6.36 -6.20 4.51
CA LEU A 52 -6.61 -5.44 3.29
C LEU A 52 -6.05 -6.16 2.05
N TYR A 53 -4.82 -6.68 2.12
CA TYR A 53 -4.24 -7.48 1.05
C TYR A 53 -5.06 -8.75 0.79
N ALA A 54 -5.48 -9.45 1.85
CA ALA A 54 -6.32 -10.64 1.77
C ALA A 54 -7.71 -10.36 1.17
N SER A 55 -8.18 -9.10 1.16
CA SER A 55 -9.50 -8.76 0.61
C SER A 55 -9.62 -8.96 -0.91
N ARG A 56 -8.48 -9.11 -1.59
CA ARG A 56 -8.38 -9.43 -3.02
C ARG A 56 -8.73 -10.88 -3.34
N TYR A 57 -8.79 -11.75 -2.33
CA TYR A 57 -9.01 -13.18 -2.50
C TYR A 57 -10.41 -13.58 -2.03
N GLU A 58 -11.08 -14.40 -2.84
CA GLU A 58 -12.40 -14.94 -2.50
C GLU A 58 -12.32 -16.07 -1.47
N THR A 59 -11.25 -16.87 -1.54
CA THR A 59 -11.07 -18.05 -0.70
C THR A 59 -9.76 -18.00 0.09
N THR A 60 -9.78 -18.63 1.27
CA THR A 60 -8.59 -18.75 2.12
C THR A 60 -7.50 -19.57 1.45
N GLU A 61 -7.88 -20.60 0.70
CA GLU A 61 -6.97 -21.46 -0.05
C GLU A 61 -6.18 -20.68 -1.12
N SER A 62 -6.85 -19.82 -1.89
CA SER A 62 -6.19 -18.98 -2.89
C SER A 62 -5.21 -18.00 -2.26
N PHE A 63 -5.61 -17.35 -1.16
CA PHE A 63 -4.74 -16.45 -0.41
C PHE A 63 -3.49 -17.15 0.15
N LEU A 64 -3.66 -18.32 0.77
CA LEU A 64 -2.54 -19.08 1.33
C LEU A 64 -1.61 -19.64 0.26
N SER A 65 -2.14 -20.02 -0.90
CA SER A 65 -1.34 -20.48 -2.04
C SER A 65 -0.41 -19.38 -2.55
N GLU A 66 -0.93 -18.17 -2.73
CA GLU A 66 -0.12 -17.02 -3.13
C GLU A 66 0.94 -16.67 -2.08
N LEU A 67 0.55 -16.61 -0.80
CA LEU A 67 1.50 -16.31 0.27
C LEU A 67 2.63 -17.34 0.34
N ALA A 68 2.32 -18.63 0.10
CA ALA A 68 3.34 -19.66 0.05
C ALA A 68 4.35 -19.39 -1.08
N LEU A 69 3.88 -19.03 -2.28
CA LEU A 69 4.75 -18.66 -3.41
C LEU A 69 5.65 -17.46 -3.08
N ILE A 70 5.07 -16.36 -2.60
CA ILE A 70 5.81 -15.15 -2.20
C ILE A 70 6.85 -15.47 -1.12
N SER A 71 6.50 -16.32 -0.14
CA SER A 71 7.42 -16.70 0.92
C SER A 71 8.61 -17.48 0.37
N THR A 72 8.40 -18.41 -0.57
CA THR A 72 9.50 -19.17 -1.18
C THR A 72 10.41 -18.33 -2.08
N GLU A 73 9.89 -17.26 -2.67
CA GLU A 73 10.67 -16.31 -3.47
C GLU A 73 11.53 -15.40 -2.58
N ARG A 74 11.00 -14.93 -1.44
CA ARG A 74 11.74 -14.06 -0.50
C ARG A 74 12.82 -14.77 0.32
N PHE A 75 12.75 -16.09 0.46
CA PHE A 75 13.77 -16.89 1.17
C PHE A 75 14.84 -17.47 0.23
N LYS A 76 14.63 -17.42 -1.08
CA LYS A 76 15.74 -17.38 -2.04
C LYS A 76 16.25 -15.94 -2.04
N GLU A 77 17.55 -15.74 -2.22
CA GLU A 77 18.22 -14.43 -2.18
C GLU A 77 17.43 -13.30 -2.88
N PRO A 78 17.57 -12.02 -2.46
CA PRO A 78 16.68 -10.92 -2.86
C PRO A 78 16.73 -10.74 -4.38
N THR A 79 15.87 -11.45 -5.09
CA THR A 79 15.71 -11.38 -6.52
C THR A 79 14.29 -10.92 -6.78
N ALA A 80 14.21 -9.97 -7.71
CA ALA A 80 13.06 -9.19 -8.12
C ALA A 80 11.69 -9.83 -7.89
N LEU A 81 10.76 -9.02 -7.39
CA LEU A 81 9.33 -9.30 -7.36
C LEU A 81 8.89 -9.87 -8.73
N VAL A 82 8.32 -11.07 -8.72
CA VAL A 82 7.91 -11.79 -9.93
C VAL A 82 6.63 -11.17 -10.47
N ALA A 83 6.75 -10.37 -11.54
CA ALA A 83 5.71 -10.23 -12.56
C ALA A 83 5.98 -11.29 -13.64
N GLU A 84 4.94 -11.71 -14.38
CA GLU A 84 4.98 -12.85 -15.34
C GLU A 84 6.02 -12.75 -16.48
N ASP A 85 6.80 -11.67 -16.58
CA ASP A 85 7.93 -11.53 -17.50
C ASP A 85 9.25 -11.31 -16.71
N VAL A 86 9.91 -12.41 -16.33
CA VAL A 86 11.23 -12.37 -15.70
C VAL A 86 12.27 -11.94 -16.74
N VAL A 87 12.60 -10.65 -16.74
CA VAL A 87 13.90 -10.18 -17.25
C VAL A 87 14.91 -10.49 -16.14
N GLU A 88 15.98 -11.24 -16.46
CA GLU A 88 17.10 -11.43 -15.53
C GLU A 88 17.49 -10.07 -14.95
N GLY A 89 17.48 -9.96 -13.61
CA GLY A 89 17.83 -8.73 -12.92
C GLY A 89 19.20 -8.25 -13.38
N GLY A 90 19.24 -7.03 -13.91
CA GLY A 90 20.45 -6.40 -14.38
C GLY A 90 21.52 -6.22 -13.30
N GLU A 91 22.61 -5.55 -13.63
CA GLU A 91 23.59 -5.13 -12.62
C GLU A 91 22.88 -4.33 -11.49
N GLU A 92 23.46 -4.24 -10.29
CA GLU A 92 22.83 -3.58 -9.13
C GLU A 92 22.39 -2.12 -9.45
N ASP A 93 23.09 -1.47 -10.40
CA ASP A 93 22.80 -0.13 -10.92
C ASP A 93 21.59 -0.06 -11.88
N GLU A 94 21.03 -1.20 -12.31
CA GLU A 94 19.86 -1.31 -13.19
C GLU A 94 18.55 -1.57 -12.41
N LEU A 95 18.62 -1.69 -11.08
CA LEU A 95 17.48 -1.98 -10.22
C LEU A 95 16.87 -0.71 -9.60
N LEU A 96 15.55 -0.71 -9.43
CA LEU A 96 14.85 0.32 -8.65
C LEU A 96 15.11 0.12 -7.15
N THR A 97 15.62 1.16 -6.49
CA THR A 97 15.81 1.15 -5.03
C THR A 97 14.55 1.61 -4.30
N LEU A 98 13.98 0.74 -3.46
CA LEU A 98 12.92 1.11 -2.50
C LEU A 98 13.53 1.29 -1.11
N SER A 99 13.42 2.48 -0.55
CA SER A 99 13.96 2.82 0.77
C SER A 99 12.97 3.63 1.59
N SER A 100 13.11 3.61 2.91
CA SER A 100 12.53 4.64 3.75
C SER A 100 13.40 5.90 3.73
N VAL A 101 12.81 7.05 4.04
CA VAL A 101 13.55 8.33 4.13
C VAL A 101 14.71 8.25 5.14
N HIS A 102 14.51 7.52 6.25
CA HIS A 102 15.53 7.31 7.28
C HIS A 102 16.76 6.56 6.73
N GLN A 103 16.53 5.49 5.97
CA GLN A 103 17.60 4.66 5.39
C GLN A 103 18.29 5.36 4.21
N ALA A 104 17.62 6.31 3.56
CA ALA A 104 18.18 7.06 2.44
C ALA A 104 19.18 8.14 2.86
N LYS A 105 19.37 8.37 4.17
CA LYS A 105 20.29 9.41 4.67
C LYS A 105 21.72 9.15 4.21
N GLY A 106 22.30 10.11 3.49
CA GLY A 106 23.67 10.02 2.97
C GLY A 106 23.80 9.36 1.60
N ALA A 107 22.71 8.77 1.07
CA ALA A 107 22.64 8.31 -0.31
C ALA A 107 22.06 9.41 -1.22
N GLU A 108 22.34 9.34 -2.52
CA GLU A 108 21.83 10.29 -3.52
C GLU A 108 21.61 9.58 -4.86
N TRP A 109 20.53 9.92 -5.56
CA TRP A 109 20.16 9.33 -6.84
C TRP A 109 19.87 10.42 -7.88
N LYS A 110 19.98 10.06 -9.17
CA LYS A 110 19.64 10.98 -10.27
C LYS A 110 18.18 11.43 -10.19
N ALA A 111 17.28 10.47 -10.05
CA ALA A 111 15.85 10.70 -9.87
C ALA A 111 15.36 10.10 -8.54
N VAL A 112 14.49 10.82 -7.83
CA VAL A 112 13.84 10.34 -6.59
C VAL A 112 12.34 10.54 -6.67
N PHE A 113 11.60 9.50 -6.27
CA PHE A 113 10.16 9.53 -6.10
C PHE A 113 9.81 9.51 -4.61
N ILE A 114 9.28 10.62 -4.09
CA ILE A 114 8.66 10.67 -2.78
C ILE A 114 7.19 10.29 -2.95
N ILE A 115 6.85 9.09 -2.52
CA ILE A 115 5.48 8.60 -2.53
C ILE A 115 4.77 8.94 -1.22
N TRP A 116 3.42 8.96 -1.25
CA TRP A 116 2.58 9.18 -0.07
C TRP A 116 2.86 10.50 0.65
N ALA A 117 3.19 11.56 -0.08
CA ALA A 117 3.28 12.93 0.42
C ALA A 117 1.89 13.52 0.71
N ALA A 118 1.13 12.87 1.61
CA ALA A 118 -0.23 13.20 2.00
C ALA A 118 -0.31 13.52 3.50
N GLU A 119 -1.29 14.36 3.88
CA GLU A 119 -1.64 14.56 5.28
C GLU A 119 -2.00 13.24 5.96
N GLY A 120 -1.47 13.03 7.17
CA GLY A 120 -1.65 11.80 7.91
C GLY A 120 -0.86 10.59 7.38
N LYS A 121 0.06 10.83 6.43
CA LYS A 121 1.08 9.86 5.98
C LYS A 121 2.48 10.44 6.13
N PHE A 122 2.70 11.63 5.60
CA PHE A 122 3.93 12.40 5.76
C PHE A 122 3.55 13.89 5.90
N PRO A 123 3.50 14.47 7.11
CA PRO A 123 3.97 13.90 8.38
C PRO A 123 3.10 12.75 8.91
N SER A 124 3.75 11.81 9.60
CA SER A 124 3.06 10.69 10.25
C SER A 124 2.18 11.19 11.41
N PRO A 125 0.93 10.69 11.58
CA PRO A 125 0.07 11.05 12.70
C PRO A 125 0.70 10.77 14.08
N LYS A 126 1.60 9.79 14.15
CA LYS A 126 2.35 9.48 15.38
C LYS A 126 3.28 10.62 15.76
N ALA A 127 3.92 11.24 14.77
CA ALA A 127 4.83 12.36 14.93
C ALA A 127 4.12 13.73 15.04
N LEU A 128 2.78 13.77 14.95
CA LEU A 128 2.00 14.97 15.20
C LEU A 128 1.45 15.06 16.64
N ARG A 129 1.74 14.07 17.49
CA ARG A 129 1.25 14.05 18.87
C ARG A 129 2.03 15.00 19.78
N ASP A 130 3.29 15.25 19.46
CA ASP A 130 4.17 16.19 20.16
C ASP A 130 4.71 17.25 19.17
N MET A 131 4.90 18.49 19.63
CA MET A 131 5.40 19.55 18.72
C MET A 131 6.83 19.27 18.23
N ASP A 132 7.69 18.73 19.11
CA ASP A 132 9.08 18.43 18.76
C ASP A 132 9.19 17.34 17.67
N SER A 133 8.16 16.50 17.50
CA SER A 133 8.15 15.46 16.49
C SER A 133 7.74 15.95 15.09
N GLU A 134 7.01 17.07 14.98
CA GLU A 134 6.72 17.68 13.67
C GLU A 134 7.99 18.28 13.05
N ASP A 135 8.83 18.91 13.88
CA ASP A 135 10.13 19.44 13.44
C ASP A 135 11.08 18.33 12.97
N GLU A 136 11.01 17.14 13.58
CA GLU A 136 11.78 15.99 13.11
C GLU A 136 11.25 15.46 11.77
N GLU A 137 9.93 15.35 11.59
CA GLU A 137 9.34 15.00 10.29
C GLU A 137 9.69 16.03 9.22
N ARG A 138 9.78 17.31 9.57
CA ARG A 138 10.22 18.39 8.67
C ARG A 138 11.69 18.23 8.27
N ARG A 139 12.55 17.77 9.17
CA ARG A 139 13.94 17.41 8.84
C ARG A 139 13.98 16.21 7.91
N LEU A 140 13.17 15.19 8.14
CA LEU A 140 13.04 14.05 7.24
C LEU A 140 12.55 14.48 5.86
N TRP A 141 11.57 15.39 5.80
CA TRP A 141 11.11 15.98 4.55
C TRP A 141 12.27 16.64 3.81
N TYR A 142 13.02 17.53 4.46
CA TYR A 142 14.21 18.13 3.88
C TYR A 142 15.26 17.11 3.40
N VAL A 143 15.53 16.06 4.18
CA VAL A 143 16.43 14.97 3.78
C VAL A 143 15.92 14.32 2.51
N SER A 144 14.63 14.01 2.41
CA SER A 144 14.04 13.37 1.23
C SER A 144 14.18 14.21 -0.04
N LEU A 145 13.96 15.54 0.04
CA LEU A 145 14.14 16.46 -1.08
C LEU A 145 15.59 16.48 -1.58
N THR A 146 16.55 16.47 -0.65
CA THR A 146 17.98 16.55 -0.95
C THR A 146 18.62 15.23 -1.39
N ARG A 147 17.83 14.15 -1.53
CA ARG A 147 18.33 12.89 -2.09
C ARG A 147 18.37 12.91 -3.62
N ALA A 148 17.59 13.79 -4.24
CA ALA A 148 17.54 13.95 -5.70
C ALA A 148 18.68 14.84 -6.20
N LYS A 149 19.36 14.41 -7.26
CA LYS A 149 20.37 15.21 -7.97
C LYS A 149 19.77 15.99 -9.14
N ASP A 150 19.00 15.31 -9.97
CA ASP A 150 18.51 15.84 -11.25
C ASP A 150 16.99 16.02 -11.24
N GLU A 151 16.25 14.99 -10.79
CA GLU A 151 14.79 14.97 -10.84
C GLU A 151 14.16 14.55 -9.50
N LEU A 152 13.13 15.29 -9.08
CA LEU A 152 12.38 15.01 -7.88
C LEU A 152 10.88 14.99 -8.19
N TYR A 153 10.25 13.84 -7.95
CA TYR A 153 8.83 13.64 -8.12
C TYR A 153 8.19 13.42 -6.76
N ILE A 154 7.15 14.20 -6.46
CA ILE A 154 6.40 14.11 -5.21
C ILE A 154 4.97 13.70 -5.55
N THR A 155 4.53 12.57 -5.03
CA THR A 155 3.22 12.00 -5.35
C THR A 155 2.40 11.73 -4.11
N TYR A 156 1.09 11.91 -4.24
CA TYR A 156 0.12 11.49 -3.25
C TYR A 156 -1.14 10.97 -3.96
N PRO A 157 -1.78 9.90 -3.43
CA PRO A 157 -3.03 9.42 -4.01
C PRO A 157 -4.16 10.40 -3.67
N LEU A 158 -5.09 10.65 -4.60
CA LEU A 158 -6.29 11.46 -4.31
C LEU A 158 -7.27 10.74 -3.39
N MET A 159 -7.40 9.41 -3.55
CA MET A 159 -8.31 8.57 -2.79
C MET A 159 -7.60 7.34 -2.27
N THR A 160 -7.98 6.90 -1.07
CA THR A 160 -7.44 5.70 -0.43
C THR A 160 -8.54 4.96 0.29
N VAL A 161 -8.42 3.65 0.43
CA VAL A 161 -9.33 2.86 1.25
C VAL A 161 -8.73 2.69 2.64
N ASP A 162 -9.47 3.06 3.69
CA ASP A 162 -9.04 2.87 5.07
C ASP A 162 -9.39 1.46 5.59
N TYR A 163 -9.06 1.20 6.86
CA TYR A 163 -9.32 -0.11 7.49
C TYR A 163 -10.80 -0.43 7.66
N SER A 164 -11.67 0.58 7.66
CA SER A 164 -13.12 0.40 7.67
C SER A 164 -13.71 0.16 6.28
N ARG A 165 -12.83 0.01 5.27
CA ARG A 165 -13.16 -0.11 3.84
C ARG A 165 -13.91 1.11 3.31
N GLN A 166 -13.69 2.26 3.93
CA GLN A 166 -14.23 3.53 3.46
C GLN A 166 -13.22 4.23 2.57
N THR A 167 -13.72 4.78 1.46
CA THR A 167 -12.92 5.64 0.59
C THR A 167 -12.75 6.99 1.26
N VAL A 168 -11.50 7.35 1.52
CA VAL A 168 -11.10 8.62 2.13
C VAL A 168 -10.39 9.47 1.09
N LEU A 169 -10.81 10.72 0.97
CA LEU A 169 -10.12 11.73 0.17
C LEU A 169 -8.87 12.20 0.92
N GLN A 170 -7.73 12.12 0.25
CA GLN A 170 -6.47 12.59 0.79
C GLN A 170 -6.23 14.05 0.44
N LYS A 171 -5.47 14.71 1.30
CA LYS A 171 -4.94 16.05 1.05
C LYS A 171 -3.42 15.96 0.84
N PRO A 172 -2.84 16.80 -0.02
CA PRO A 172 -1.39 16.88 -0.12
C PRO A 172 -0.79 17.24 1.24
N SER A 173 0.40 16.73 1.52
CA SER A 173 1.16 17.04 2.72
C SER A 173 1.31 18.56 2.90
N ARG A 174 1.15 19.05 4.13
CA ARG A 174 1.47 20.44 4.47
C ARG A 174 2.88 20.84 4.04
N PHE A 175 3.86 19.94 4.09
CA PHE A 175 5.24 20.25 3.72
C PHE A 175 5.39 20.57 2.23
N VAL A 176 4.54 20.00 1.38
CA VAL A 176 4.43 20.39 -0.04
C VAL A 176 3.77 21.76 -0.15
N MET A 177 2.68 21.98 0.59
CA MET A 177 1.90 23.22 0.53
C MET A 177 2.64 24.45 1.09
N GLU A 178 3.62 24.24 1.97
CA GLU A 178 4.52 25.28 2.48
C GLU A 178 5.57 25.72 1.45
N CYS A 179 5.84 24.90 0.43
CA CYS A 179 6.78 25.25 -0.63
C CYS A 179 6.13 26.30 -1.57
N PRO A 180 6.88 27.35 -1.97
CA PRO A 180 6.38 28.31 -2.95
C PRO A 180 5.96 27.60 -4.26
N PRO A 181 4.75 27.85 -4.80
CA PRO A 181 4.25 27.18 -6.00
C PRO A 181 5.11 27.39 -7.25
N VAL A 182 5.99 28.40 -7.26
CA VAL A 182 6.95 28.64 -8.35
C VAL A 182 8.07 27.60 -8.41
N LEU A 183 8.27 26.82 -7.36
CA LEU A 183 9.35 25.82 -7.27
C LEU A 183 8.98 24.46 -7.84
N PHE A 184 7.72 24.21 -8.17
CA PHE A 184 7.26 22.92 -8.65
C PHE A 184 6.14 23.06 -9.68
N GLU A 185 5.99 22.04 -10.52
CA GLU A 185 4.87 21.90 -11.43
C GLU A 185 3.85 20.92 -10.86
N LEU A 186 2.56 21.24 -10.98
CA LEU A 186 1.50 20.34 -10.55
C LEU A 186 1.04 19.48 -11.73
N TRP A 187 1.21 18.16 -11.60
CA TRP A 187 0.70 17.19 -12.56
C TRP A 187 -0.55 16.53 -12.02
N SER A 188 -1.62 16.53 -12.83
CA SER A 188 -2.83 15.73 -12.57
C SER A 188 -2.73 14.47 -13.41
N LEU A 189 -2.48 13.34 -12.76
CA LEU A 189 -2.49 12.03 -13.41
C LEU A 189 -3.95 11.56 -13.49
N GLU A 190 -4.54 11.69 -14.67
CA GLU A 190 -5.80 11.02 -14.98
C GLU A 190 -5.47 9.56 -15.30
N GLU A 191 -6.15 8.60 -14.64
CA GLU A 191 -6.10 7.22 -15.13
C GLU A 191 -6.68 7.22 -16.54
N GLU A 192 -5.87 6.86 -17.54
CA GLU A 192 -6.41 6.48 -18.83
C GLU A 192 -7.38 5.33 -18.56
N THR A 193 -8.69 5.61 -18.62
CA THR A 193 -9.66 4.52 -18.63
C THR A 193 -9.23 3.57 -19.73
N PRO A 194 -9.00 2.27 -19.46
CA PRO A 194 -8.70 1.33 -20.51
C PRO A 194 -9.84 1.47 -21.51
N LYS A 195 -9.53 1.88 -22.74
CA LYS A 195 -10.52 1.98 -23.81
C LYS A 195 -11.10 0.59 -23.94
N PHE A 196 -12.31 0.41 -23.42
CA PHE A 196 -13.06 -0.80 -23.65
C PHE A 196 -13.41 -0.75 -25.14
N ASP A 197 -12.61 -1.39 -25.98
CA ASP A 197 -12.98 -1.66 -27.36
C ASP A 197 -14.24 -2.52 -27.29
N ALA A 198 -15.39 -1.86 -27.35
CA ALA A 198 -16.66 -2.54 -27.48
C ALA A 198 -16.50 -3.52 -28.65
N PRO A 199 -16.87 -4.81 -28.48
CA PRO A 199 -16.73 -5.77 -29.55
C PRO A 199 -17.42 -5.19 -30.79
N VAL A 200 -16.65 -5.04 -31.86
CA VAL A 200 -17.17 -4.64 -33.17
C VAL A 200 -18.22 -5.69 -33.52
N TYR A 201 -19.49 -5.34 -33.40
CA TYR A 201 -20.55 -6.15 -33.98
C TYR A 201 -20.30 -6.13 -35.48
N LEU A 202 -19.73 -7.22 -35.99
CA LEU A 202 -19.72 -7.48 -37.42
C LEU A 202 -21.18 -7.57 -37.84
N GLU A 203 -21.69 -6.49 -38.42
CA GLU A 203 -22.97 -6.48 -39.13
C GLU A 203 -22.88 -7.54 -40.22
N ASN A 204 -23.35 -8.76 -39.98
CA ASN A 204 -23.65 -9.71 -41.03
C ASN A 204 -24.83 -10.63 -40.65
N GLU A 205 -25.92 -10.30 -41.32
CA GLU A 205 -27.08 -11.10 -41.73
C GLU A 205 -28.39 -11.01 -40.92
N PRO A 206 -29.52 -10.80 -41.63
CA PRO A 206 -30.84 -10.64 -41.04
C PRO A 206 -31.35 -11.99 -40.52
N LYS A 207 -31.72 -12.04 -39.24
CA LYS A 207 -32.53 -13.15 -38.73
C LYS A 207 -33.98 -12.90 -39.08
N ASP A 208 -34.46 -13.63 -40.09
CA ASP A 208 -35.88 -13.88 -40.30
C ASP A 208 -36.49 -14.43 -39.01
N TYR A 209 -37.39 -13.67 -38.40
CA TYR A 209 -38.27 -14.21 -37.37
C TYR A 209 -39.40 -14.96 -38.07
N LEU A 210 -39.25 -16.29 -38.18
CA LEU A 210 -40.36 -17.19 -38.49
C LEU A 210 -40.64 -18.11 -37.29
N ASN A 211 -41.83 -17.87 -36.73
CA ASN A 211 -42.61 -18.56 -35.70
C ASN A 211 -42.18 -18.39 -34.23
#